data_AF-A0A7C2BEA6-F1
#
_entry.id   AF-A0A7C2BEA6-F1
#
_cell.length_a   1.000
_cell.length_b   1.000
_cell.length_c   1.000
_cell.angle_alpha   90.00
_cell.angle_beta   90.00
_cell.angle_gamma   90.00
#
_symmetry.space_group_name_H-M   'P 1'
#
loop_
_entity.id
_entity.type
_entity.pdbx_description
1 polymer ?
#
loop_
_entity_poly.entity_id
_entity_poly.type
_entity_poly.pdbx_seq_one_letter_code
_entity_poly.pdbx_strand_id
1 'polypeptide(L)'
;MKRGNKKSRIKPLLLSFLIGIIAGIYISPYIMGFMKDRGLLEPDLREIKSSTTKKSVGKAYVVQLAAFEDIESALGLLDTLNTKGYFAYIQTGTDFNNNLYLVRIGLWKSEKEAKAFANKFEKREEMRVLVLPVNN
;
A
#
# COMPACT_ATOMS: atom_id res chain seq x y z
N MET A 1 32.63 39.73 21.55
CA MET A 1 31.15 39.69 21.49
C MET A 1 30.69 39.61 20.03
N LYS A 2 29.54 38.96 19.79
CA LYS A 2 28.82 38.65 18.51
C LYS A 2 29.21 37.30 17.87
N ARG A 3 28.54 36.19 18.24
CA ARG A 3 27.23 35.64 17.78
C ARG A 3 27.20 35.22 16.29
N GLY A 4 27.36 33.90 16.10
CA GLY A 4 26.40 33.02 15.40
C GLY A 4 26.26 33.13 13.88
N ASN A 5 26.64 32.08 13.15
CA ASN A 5 25.85 31.67 11.99
C ASN A 5 25.87 30.13 11.85
N LYS A 6 24.69 29.54 12.01
CA LYS A 6 24.41 28.11 12.01
C LYS A 6 24.26 27.69 10.55
N LYS A 7 25.20 26.90 10.02
CA LYS A 7 25.18 26.38 8.65
C LYS A 7 23.95 25.47 8.49
N SER A 8 22.86 25.99 7.95
CA SER A 8 21.65 25.23 7.64
C SER A 8 21.96 24.26 6.51
N ARG A 9 21.93 22.96 6.83
CA ARG A 9 21.88 21.89 5.81
C ARG A 9 20.52 21.99 5.12
N ILE A 10 20.50 22.65 3.96
CA ILE A 10 19.40 22.58 3.01
C ILE A 10 19.39 21.12 2.52
N LYS A 11 18.39 20.35 2.92
CA LYS A 11 18.18 18.99 2.39
C LYS A 11 17.77 19.13 0.93
N PRO A 12 18.39 18.39 -0.01
CA PRO A 12 18.10 18.54 -1.42
C PRO A 12 16.67 18.06 -1.71
N LEU A 13 15.89 19.02 -2.20
CA LEU A 13 14.62 18.87 -2.89
C LEU A 13 14.85 17.98 -4.13
N LEU A 14 14.48 16.71 -4.08
CA LEU A 14 14.48 15.84 -5.26
C LEU A 14 13.07 15.78 -5.84
N LEU A 15 12.81 16.78 -6.67
CA LEU A 15 11.76 16.76 -7.67
C LEU A 15 12.35 16.11 -8.94
N SER A 16 11.89 14.91 -9.29
CA SER A 16 12.04 14.39 -10.65
C SER A 16 10.91 13.42 -10.95
N PHE A 17 9.94 13.94 -11.70
CA PHE A 17 8.86 13.23 -12.38
C PHE A 17 9.39 12.43 -13.59
N LEU A 18 8.54 11.48 -14.03
CA LEU A 18 8.40 10.92 -15.39
C LEU A 18 9.32 9.78 -15.86
N ILE A 19 8.75 8.57 -15.87
CA ILE A 19 8.44 7.66 -17.01
C ILE A 19 7.63 6.51 -16.36
N GLY A 20 6.36 6.22 -16.66
CA GLY A 20 5.79 5.97 -17.98
C GLY A 20 5.52 4.46 -18.17
N ILE A 21 4.55 3.92 -17.41
CA ILE A 21 3.68 2.76 -17.67
C ILE A 21 4.33 1.43 -18.13
N ILE A 22 4.37 0.46 -17.21
CA ILE A 22 3.81 -0.88 -17.48
C ILE A 22 2.84 -1.20 -16.34
N ALA A 23 1.60 -1.46 -16.73
CA ALA A 23 0.50 -1.82 -15.84
C ALA A 23 0.80 -3.12 -15.09
N GLY A 24 0.55 -3.10 -13.78
CA GLY A 24 0.59 -4.28 -12.92
C GLY A 24 1.75 -4.25 -11.93
N ILE A 25 1.46 -3.73 -10.73
CA ILE A 25 2.32 -3.79 -9.54
C ILE A 25 3.56 -2.89 -9.61
N TYR A 26 3.40 -1.57 -9.46
CA TYR A 26 4.54 -0.70 -9.11
C TYR A 26 4.95 -0.97 -7.66
N ILE A 27 5.94 -1.83 -7.50
CA ILE A 27 6.61 -2.10 -6.23
C ILE A 27 7.60 -0.96 -6.01
N SER A 28 7.36 -0.12 -5.00
CA SER A 28 8.26 0.99 -4.64
C SER A 28 9.71 0.51 -4.50
N PRO A 29 10.73 1.27 -4.98
CA PRO A 29 12.14 0.85 -4.97
C PRO A 29 12.69 0.50 -3.57
N TYR A 30 12.02 0.94 -2.50
CA TYR A 30 12.32 0.52 -1.13
C TYR A 30 12.08 -0.98 -0.89
N ILE A 31 11.03 -1.54 -1.49
CA ILE A 31 10.70 -2.96 -1.37
C ILE A 31 11.66 -3.80 -2.24
N MET A 32 12.16 -3.25 -3.36
CA MET A 32 13.11 -3.94 -4.23
C MET A 32 14.48 -4.16 -3.54
N GLY A 33 14.94 -3.19 -2.73
CA GLY A 33 16.12 -3.38 -1.88
C GLY A 33 15.91 -4.50 -0.84
N PHE A 34 14.77 -4.49 -0.16
CA PHE A 34 14.41 -5.47 0.86
C PHE A 34 14.23 -6.91 0.31
N MET A 35 13.75 -7.06 -0.93
CA MET A 35 13.59 -8.36 -1.59
C MET A 35 14.91 -8.93 -2.12
N LYS A 36 15.83 -8.06 -2.56
CA LYS A 36 17.17 -8.45 -3.03
C LYS A 36 18.02 -9.05 -1.92
N ASP A 37 18.00 -8.45 -0.73
CA ASP A 37 18.74 -8.97 0.43
C ASP A 37 18.23 -10.34 0.93
N ARG A 38 17.00 -10.71 0.55
CA ARG A 38 16.36 -11.99 0.89
C ARG A 38 16.47 -13.06 -0.21
N GLY A 39 17.16 -12.76 -1.32
CA GLY A 39 17.33 -13.71 -2.42
C GLY A 39 16.03 -14.05 -3.16
N LEU A 40 15.03 -13.17 -3.14
CA LEU A 40 13.71 -13.42 -3.75
C LEU A 40 13.64 -13.01 -5.23
N LEU A 41 14.76 -12.66 -5.84
CA LEU A 41 14.86 -12.22 -7.23
C LEU A 41 15.99 -12.98 -7.93
N GLU A 42 15.71 -14.21 -8.35
CA GLU A 42 16.47 -14.86 -9.44
C GLU A 42 15.51 -15.31 -10.56
N PRO A 43 15.93 -15.19 -11.83
CA PRO A 43 15.09 -15.50 -12.98
C PRO A 43 15.32 -16.95 -13.42
N ASP A 44 14.38 -17.86 -13.14
CA ASP A 44 14.22 -19.06 -13.97
C ASP A 44 12.86 -18.96 -14.67
N LEU A 45 12.90 -18.46 -15.91
CA LEU A 45 11.77 -18.44 -16.83
C LEU A 45 11.45 -19.86 -17.26
N ARG A 46 10.79 -20.62 -16.38
CA ARG A 46 10.12 -21.87 -16.72
C ARG A 46 8.66 -21.74 -16.33
N GLU A 47 7.81 -21.84 -17.34
CA GLU A 47 6.35 -21.97 -17.28
C GLU A 47 5.81 -22.17 -15.86
N ILE A 48 5.34 -21.10 -15.24
CA ILE A 48 4.37 -21.23 -14.14
C ILE A 48 3.08 -21.69 -14.82
N LYS A 49 2.99 -23.00 -15.10
CA LYS A 49 1.70 -23.65 -15.29
C LYS A 49 0.85 -23.20 -14.12
N SER A 50 -0.19 -22.45 -14.47
CA SER A 50 -1.31 -22.07 -13.63
C SER A 50 -1.74 -23.29 -12.81
N SER A 51 -1.13 -23.47 -11.64
CA SER A 51 -1.65 -24.35 -10.61
C SER A 51 -2.81 -23.59 -10.00
N THR A 52 -3.94 -23.60 -10.71
CA THR A 52 -5.28 -23.50 -10.14
C THR A 52 -5.46 -24.65 -9.16
N THR A 53 -4.76 -24.59 -8.04
CA THR A 53 -5.28 -25.19 -6.83
C THR A 53 -6.33 -24.20 -6.36
N LYS A 54 -7.59 -24.47 -6.74
CA LYS A 54 -8.79 -24.00 -6.04
C LYS A 54 -8.69 -24.49 -4.59
N LYS A 55 -7.79 -23.89 -3.80
CA LYS A 55 -7.88 -23.91 -2.36
C LYS A 55 -9.09 -23.05 -2.09
N SER A 56 -10.12 -23.62 -1.45
CA SER A 56 -11.25 -22.84 -0.96
C SER A 56 -10.70 -21.62 -0.24
N VAL A 57 -10.83 -20.45 -0.88
CA VAL A 57 -10.30 -19.21 -0.33
C VAL A 57 -11.16 -18.95 0.90
N GLY A 58 -10.65 -19.31 2.07
CA GLY A 58 -11.29 -18.97 3.33
C GLY A 58 -11.55 -17.46 3.32
N LYS A 59 -12.71 -17.04 3.85
CA LYS A 59 -13.10 -15.62 3.89
C LYS A 59 -11.92 -14.80 4.42
N ALA A 60 -11.37 -13.94 3.58
CA ALA A 60 -10.35 -12.99 4.00
C ALA A 60 -11.00 -11.64 4.28
N TYR A 61 -10.36 -10.83 5.11
CA TYR A 61 -10.84 -9.51 5.50
C TYR A 61 -9.73 -8.50 5.29
N VAL A 62 -10.11 -7.29 4.91
CA VAL A 62 -9.22 -6.14 4.69
C VAL A 62 -9.75 -4.95 5.45
N VAL A 63 -8.86 -4.01 5.75
CA VAL A 63 -9.24 -2.71 6.29
C VAL A 63 -9.12 -1.70 5.16
N GLN A 64 -10.24 -1.14 4.73
CA GLN A 64 -10.31 -0.08 3.74
C GLN A 64 -10.40 1.27 4.45
N LEU A 65 -9.49 2.17 4.09
CA LEU A 65 -9.35 3.48 4.74
C LEU A 65 -10.10 4.55 3.97
N ALA A 66 -9.99 4.52 2.64
CA ALA A 66 -10.63 5.47 1.75
C ALA A 66 -10.83 4.86 0.36
N ALA A 67 -11.73 5.49 -0.40
CA ALA A 67 -11.92 5.26 -1.82
C ALA A 67 -11.85 6.63 -2.51
N PHE A 68 -11.03 6.73 -3.56
CA PHE A 68 -10.85 7.97 -4.31
C PHE A 68 -11.23 7.76 -5.77
N GLU A 69 -11.79 8.79 -6.40
CA GLU A 69 -12.01 8.79 -7.86
C GLU A 69 -10.72 9.11 -8.62
N ASP A 70 -9.79 9.82 -7.97
CA ASP A 70 -8.51 10.23 -8.52
C ASP A 70 -7.34 9.43 -7.91
N ILE A 71 -6.37 9.09 -8.76
CA ILE A 71 -5.22 8.27 -8.37
C ILE A 71 -4.21 9.06 -7.55
N GLU A 72 -4.02 10.36 -7.81
CA GLU A 72 -3.03 11.18 -7.08
C GLU A 72 -3.42 11.29 -5.61
N SER A 73 -4.70 11.48 -5.34
CA SER A 73 -5.28 11.49 -4.00
C SER A 73 -5.05 10.18 -3.26
N ALA A 74 -5.26 9.04 -3.94
CA ALA A 74 -5.00 7.72 -3.37
C ALA A 74 -3.50 7.49 -3.09
N LEU A 75 -2.62 7.93 -3.99
CA LEU A 75 -1.17 7.85 -3.83
C LEU A 75 -0.67 8.69 -2.66
N GLY A 76 -1.22 9.89 -2.46
CA GLY A 76 -0.88 10.74 -1.32
C GLY A 76 -1.19 10.09 0.03
N LEU A 77 -2.36 9.44 0.15
CA LEU A 77 -2.69 8.68 1.35
C LEU A 77 -1.80 7.45 1.50
N LEU A 78 -1.54 6.72 0.41
CA LEU A 78 -0.67 5.55 0.41
C LEU A 78 0.73 5.89 0.92
N ASP A 79 1.35 6.96 0.41
CA ASP A 79 2.68 7.41 0.82
C ASP A 79 2.74 7.80 2.30
N THR A 80 1.70 8.50 2.77
CA THR A 80 1.56 8.88 4.19
C THR A 80 1.51 7.64 5.08
N LEU A 81 0.74 6.62 4.70
CA LEU A 81 0.61 5.37 5.45
C LEU A 81 1.90 4.55 5.44
N ASN A 82 2.55 4.44 4.29
CA ASN A 82 3.82 3.72 4.14
C ASN A 82 4.94 4.39 4.95
N THR A 83 5.00 5.73 4.97
CA THR A 83 5.96 6.49 5.78
C THR A 83 5.75 6.26 7.28
N LYS A 84 4.51 6.01 7.70
CA LYS A 84 4.17 5.63 9.09
C LYS A 84 4.42 4.15 9.39
N GLY A 85 4.85 3.35 8.40
CA GLY A 85 5.17 1.93 8.54
C GLY A 85 3.97 0.99 8.38
N TYR A 86 2.85 1.47 7.84
CA TYR A 86 1.74 0.60 7.50
C TYR A 86 1.96 -0.08 6.15
N PHE A 87 1.60 -1.37 6.05
CA PHE A 87 1.55 -2.09 4.78
C PHE A 87 0.25 -1.75 4.05
N ALA A 88 0.20 -0.56 3.45
CA ALA A 88 -0.92 -0.09 2.67
C ALA A 88 -0.73 -0.39 1.18
N TYR A 89 -1.83 -0.55 0.45
CA TYR A 89 -1.85 -0.75 -0.99
C TYR A 89 -3.11 -0.16 -1.61
N ILE A 90 -3.05 0.12 -2.91
CA ILE A 90 -4.20 0.56 -3.70
C ILE A 90 -4.75 -0.63 -4.47
N GLN A 91 -6.07 -0.80 -4.43
CA GLN A 91 -6.81 -1.71 -5.29
C GLN A 91 -7.79 -0.91 -6.13
N THR A 92 -7.88 -1.20 -7.42
CA THR A 92 -8.94 -0.65 -8.27
C THR A 92 -10.25 -1.40 -7.99
N GLY A 93 -11.31 -0.65 -7.73
CA GLY A 93 -12.68 -1.13 -7.67
C GLY A 93 -13.57 -0.34 -8.62
N THR A 94 -14.82 -0.75 -8.72
CA THR A 94 -15.83 -0.04 -9.49
C THR A 94 -17.02 0.19 -8.57
N ASP A 95 -17.52 1.41 -8.52
CA ASP A 95 -18.78 1.72 -7.86
C ASP A 95 -19.73 2.34 -8.88
N PHE A 96 -20.87 1.67 -9.10
CA PHE A 96 -21.81 1.93 -10.19
C PHE A 96 -21.13 2.08 -11.56
N ASN A 97 -20.67 3.29 -11.91
CA ASN A 97 -20.06 3.65 -13.19
C ASN A 97 -18.66 4.27 -13.08
N ASN A 98 -18.14 4.48 -11.86
CA ASN A 98 -16.84 5.13 -11.65
C ASN A 98 -15.78 4.12 -11.21
N ASN A 99 -14.59 4.25 -11.78
CA ASN A 99 -13.41 3.55 -11.30
C ASN A 99 -12.94 4.23 -10.01
N LEU A 100 -12.78 3.45 -8.95
CA LEU A 100 -12.29 3.92 -7.66
C LEU A 100 -10.94 3.31 -7.33
N TYR A 101 -10.09 4.11 -6.71
CA TYR A 101 -8.82 3.71 -6.12
C TYR A 101 -9.02 3.52 -4.62
N LEU A 102 -9.12 2.26 -4.20
CA LEU A 102 -9.38 1.85 -2.83
C LEU A 102 -8.06 1.70 -2.06
N VAL A 103 -7.84 2.53 -1.06
CA VAL A 103 -6.65 2.42 -0.19
C VAL A 103 -6.96 1.46 0.95
N ARG A 104 -6.19 0.37 1.01
CA ARG A 104 -6.41 -0.76 1.94
C ARG A 104 -5.14 -1.09 2.71
N ILE A 105 -5.30 -1.69 3.88
CA ILE A 105 -4.21 -2.22 4.70
C ILE A 105 -4.49 -3.69 5.02
N GLY A 106 -3.43 -4.51 4.89
CA GLY A 106 -3.38 -5.87 5.40
C GLY A 106 -4.33 -6.85 4.72
N LEU A 107 -4.27 -8.10 5.17
CA LEU A 107 -5.16 -9.18 4.76
C LEU A 107 -5.24 -10.19 5.92
N TRP A 108 -6.43 -10.36 6.50
CA TRP A 108 -6.64 -11.22 7.67
C TRP A 108 -7.55 -12.39 7.32
N LYS A 109 -7.35 -13.52 8.02
CA LYS A 109 -8.23 -14.70 7.90
C LYS A 109 -9.48 -14.58 8.77
N SER A 110 -9.50 -13.65 9.72
CA SER A 110 -10.58 -13.47 10.68
C SER A 110 -11.02 -12.01 10.74
N GLU A 111 -12.33 -11.79 10.70
CA GLU A 111 -12.93 -10.46 10.89
C GLU A 111 -12.55 -9.86 12.23
N LYS A 112 -12.42 -10.69 13.27
CA LYS A 112 -12.03 -10.26 14.62
C LYS A 112 -10.63 -9.67 14.63
N GLU A 113 -9.69 -10.27 13.90
CA GLU A 113 -8.32 -9.76 13.78
C GLU A 113 -8.28 -8.43 13.02
N ALA A 114 -9.01 -8.34 11.90
CA ALA A 114 -9.13 -7.11 11.12
C ALA A 114 -9.77 -5.97 11.95
N LYS A 115 -10.85 -6.26 12.69
CA LYS A 115 -11.50 -5.30 13.62
C LYS A 115 -10.58 -4.88 14.76
N ALA A 116 -9.80 -5.80 15.32
CA ALA A 116 -8.84 -5.47 16.37
C ALA A 116 -7.74 -4.54 15.86
N PHE A 117 -7.27 -4.73 14.62
CA PHE A 117 -6.36 -3.80 13.97
C PHE A 117 -7.03 -2.46 13.69
N ALA A 118 -8.21 -2.45 13.08
CA ALA A 118 -8.99 -1.25 12.78
C ALA A 118 -9.16 -0.37 14.03
N ASN A 119 -9.67 -0.92 15.13
CA ASN A 119 -9.86 -0.18 16.38
C ASN A 119 -8.56 0.46 16.93
N LYS A 120 -7.42 -0.21 16.75
CA LYS A 120 -6.12 0.36 17.16
C LYS A 120 -5.67 1.46 16.21
N PHE A 121 -5.91 1.28 14.92
CA PHE A 121 -5.62 2.26 13.88
C PHE A 121 -6.46 3.51 14.08
N GLU A 122 -7.78 3.40 14.22
CA GLU A 122 -8.69 4.54 14.37
C GLU A 122 -8.34 5.40 15.60
N LYS A 123 -7.96 4.77 16.71
CA LYS A 123 -7.54 5.48 17.93
C LYS A 123 -6.21 6.21 17.78
N ARG A 124 -5.30 5.69 16.94
CA ARG A 124 -3.96 6.26 16.76
C ARG A 124 -3.98 7.38 15.72
N GLU A 125 -4.69 7.15 14.62
CA GLU A 125 -4.67 8.01 13.44
C GLU A 125 -5.89 8.95 13.41
N GLU A 126 -6.81 8.84 14.37
CA GLU A 126 -8.06 9.60 14.46
C GLU A 126 -8.89 9.57 13.16
N MET A 127 -8.78 8.45 12.43
CA MET A 127 -9.38 8.22 11.12
C MET A 127 -10.28 6.99 11.19
N ARG A 128 -11.54 7.11 10.76
CA ARG A 128 -12.45 5.96 10.65
C ARG A 128 -12.09 5.07 9.47
N VAL A 129 -12.26 3.77 9.64
CA VAL A 129 -11.95 2.77 8.60
C VAL A 129 -13.05 1.71 8.52
N LEU A 130 -13.12 1.02 7.38
CA LEU A 130 -14.09 -0.05 7.14
C LEU A 130 -13.39 -1.40 7.12
N VAL A 131 -13.94 -2.37 7.85
CA VAL A 131 -13.51 -3.77 7.75
C VAL A 131 -14.41 -4.46 6.73
N LEU A 132 -13.84 -4.94 5.64
CA LEU A 132 -14.58 -5.55 4.54
C LEU A 132 -14.10 -6.98 4.28
N PRO A 133 -15.01 -7.92 3.96
CA PRO A 133 -14.59 -9.20 3.40
C PRO A 133 -14.00 -8.97 2.00
N VAL A 134 -12.96 -9.75 1.67
CA VAL A 134 -12.43 -9.83 0.32
C VAL A 134 -13.31 -10.80 -0.45
N ASN A 135 -14.16 -10.25 -1.31
CA ASN A 135 -14.91 -11.03 -2.29
C ASN A 135 -14.01 -11.19 -3.53
N ASN A 136 -13.74 -12.44 -3.91
CA ASN A 136 -13.12 -12.79 -5.19
C ASN A 136 -14.15 -12.72 -6.31
#